data_AF-A0A955XC81-F1
#
_entry.id   AF-A0A955XC81-F1
#
_cell.length_a   1.000
_cell.length_b   1.000
_cell.length_c   1.000
_cell.angle_alpha   90.00
_cell.angle_beta   90.00
_cell.angle_gamma   90.00
#
_symmetry.space_group_name_H-M   'P 1'
#
loop_
_entity.id
_entity.type
_entity.pdbx_description
1 polymer ?
#
loop_
_entity_poly.entity_id
_entity_poly.type
_entity_poly.pdbx_seq_one_letter_code
_entity_poly.pdbx_strand_id
1 'polypeptide(L)'
;MAAPGPRQSFNVDVPGLLAALTEQFPEPLLCVRELVQNAADAGSGRIETDVAYDASRGLLRLSVRDDGRGMNADEVEAYLTIGFSDKDTNRQRGRFGVGKLSPYALGIMRMVVETCDGHQTHRISFNSDGSGTIARLEARPRGTVVRVYKRCGREEAEALAERTFKLVQETCGSIAIPLFVNGTPVNRDIALPTIYALNFNAPAGKGVLGITAEPTHTLMGGGIVLETAAPVLGDEVSYILDSPRLSPTLSRNAVRRDQAFDELLRAARARMPAFTAHVARQLRVRCDRLRSEGTPVERGLDQNDRAALEWLRSLLLQPEEDAPGSVVRDAPVLETADGSLVSANELIEVIRREGRVPISRVPRTPEEIGGYVDRGIPVLLLYRDLEDFLERQGIPSVEVDGLDDGVEIEELEWGRGEAALADRAMVVKRVPARGAAVVVAVGLLAAAGLAGYARFGGGPAVDAQLDYPGGGPRGEKRGPLIGRREKRPDR
;
A
#
# COMPACT_ATOMS: atom_id res chain seq x y z
N MET A 1 41.19 13.96 -45.38
CA MET A 1 40.11 13.46 -44.51
C MET A 1 40.25 11.95 -44.44
N ALA A 2 40.39 11.37 -43.24
CA ALA A 2 40.49 9.92 -43.09
C ALA A 2 39.15 9.26 -43.45
N ALA A 3 39.19 8.19 -44.25
CA ALA A 3 37.99 7.41 -44.57
C ALA A 3 37.42 6.81 -43.28
N PRO A 4 36.09 6.82 -43.08
CA PRO A 4 35.49 6.18 -41.91
C PRO A 4 35.83 4.69 -41.91
N GLY A 5 36.21 4.17 -40.74
CA GLY A 5 36.48 2.75 -40.55
C GLY A 5 35.25 1.88 -40.84
N PRO A 6 35.44 0.56 -41.02
CA PRO A 6 34.34 -0.36 -41.29
C PRO A 6 33.32 -0.32 -40.15
N ARG A 7 32.03 -0.30 -40.52
CA ARG A 7 30.93 -0.38 -39.56
C ARG A 7 31.00 -1.73 -38.83
N GLN A 8 31.04 -1.69 -37.51
CA GLN A 8 30.93 -2.88 -36.66
C GLN A 8 29.52 -2.93 -36.05
N SER A 9 28.92 -4.11 -36.03
CA SER A 9 27.66 -4.37 -35.32
C SER A 9 27.93 -4.76 -33.87
N PHE A 10 26.99 -4.47 -32.97
CA PHE A 10 27.02 -5.02 -31.62
C PHE A 10 26.90 -6.55 -31.66
N ASN A 11 27.65 -7.22 -30.80
CA ASN A 11 27.50 -8.65 -30.53
C ASN A 11 26.91 -8.83 -29.12
N VAL A 12 26.03 -9.81 -28.94
CA VAL A 12 25.32 -10.04 -27.67
C VAL A 12 25.81 -11.32 -27.03
N ASP A 13 26.34 -11.23 -25.82
CA ASP A 13 26.64 -12.38 -24.97
C ASP A 13 25.35 -12.88 -24.31
N VAL A 14 24.77 -13.96 -24.85
CA VAL A 14 23.48 -14.50 -24.40
C VAL A 14 23.56 -15.04 -22.96
N PRO A 15 24.55 -15.85 -22.57
CA PRO A 15 24.75 -16.23 -21.17
C PRO A 15 24.86 -15.04 -20.22
N GLY A 16 25.68 -14.03 -20.54
CA GLY A 16 25.83 -12.83 -19.73
C GLY A 16 24.54 -12.02 -19.62
N LEU A 17 23.77 -11.92 -20.72
CA LEU A 17 22.47 -11.27 -20.74
C LEU A 17 21.43 -12.04 -19.89
N LEU A 18 21.40 -13.37 -19.97
CA LEU A 18 20.52 -14.20 -19.14
C LEU A 18 20.83 -14.00 -17.67
N ALA A 19 22.11 -14.08 -17.28
CA ALA A 19 22.55 -13.84 -15.90
C ALA A 19 22.09 -12.45 -15.42
N ALA A 20 22.41 -11.40 -16.16
CA ALA A 20 22.05 -10.02 -15.82
C ALA A 20 20.54 -9.79 -15.72
N LEU A 21 19.73 -10.43 -16.57
CA LEU A 21 18.26 -10.33 -16.50
C LEU A 21 17.69 -11.12 -15.32
N THR A 22 18.29 -12.26 -14.99
CA THR A 22 17.81 -13.10 -13.88
C THR A 22 18.16 -12.53 -12.51
N GLU A 23 19.33 -11.90 -12.37
CA GLU A 23 19.78 -11.25 -11.13
C GLU A 23 18.93 -10.03 -10.74
N GLN A 24 18.15 -9.49 -11.68
CA GLN A 24 17.25 -8.36 -11.43
C GLN A 24 15.95 -8.77 -10.71
N PHE A 25 15.64 -10.07 -10.62
CA PHE A 25 14.44 -10.53 -9.93
C PHE A 25 14.74 -10.75 -8.44
N PRO A 26 14.12 -9.98 -7.52
CA PRO A 26 14.37 -10.12 -6.09
C PRO A 26 13.87 -11.47 -5.53
N GLU A 27 12.92 -12.10 -6.23
CA GLU A 27 12.35 -13.39 -5.87
C GLU A 27 12.18 -14.26 -7.13
N PRO A 28 12.82 -15.45 -7.21
CA PRO A 28 12.76 -16.33 -8.37
C PRO A 28 11.35 -16.77 -8.81
N LEU A 29 10.41 -16.88 -7.86
CA LEU A 29 9.04 -17.29 -8.13
C LEU A 29 8.19 -16.20 -8.80
N LEU A 30 8.67 -14.96 -8.92
CA LEU A 30 7.99 -13.92 -9.71
C LEU A 30 7.81 -14.31 -11.17
N CYS A 31 8.53 -15.31 -11.67
CA CYS A 31 8.27 -15.91 -12.98
C CYS A 31 6.83 -16.43 -13.12
N VAL A 32 6.21 -16.94 -12.04
CA VAL A 32 4.83 -17.42 -12.06
C VAL A 32 3.86 -16.29 -12.32
N ARG A 33 4.07 -15.13 -11.68
CA ARG A 33 3.28 -13.91 -11.92
C ARG A 33 3.37 -13.48 -13.38
N GLU A 34 4.57 -13.50 -13.98
CA GLU A 34 4.75 -13.16 -15.40
C GLU A 34 4.04 -14.16 -16.34
N LEU A 35 4.05 -15.46 -16.02
CA LEU A 35 3.34 -16.48 -16.78
C LEU A 35 1.81 -16.30 -16.69
N VAL A 36 1.29 -16.02 -15.50
CA VAL A 36 -0.15 -15.70 -15.29
C VAL A 36 -0.52 -14.42 -16.04
N GLN A 37 0.34 -13.40 -16.03
CA GLN A 37 0.11 -12.18 -16.80
C GLN A 37 0.07 -12.45 -18.32
N ASN A 38 0.96 -13.29 -18.83
CA ASN A 38 0.95 -13.66 -20.25
C ASN A 38 -0.32 -14.42 -20.63
N ALA A 39 -0.79 -15.31 -19.77
CA ALA A 39 -2.08 -15.98 -19.95
C ALA A 39 -3.24 -14.96 -19.96
N ALA A 40 -3.25 -13.99 -19.05
CA ALA A 40 -4.26 -12.93 -19.04
C ALA A 40 -4.25 -12.08 -20.31
N ASP A 41 -3.06 -11.65 -20.76
CA ASP A 41 -2.87 -10.90 -22.01
C ASP A 41 -3.31 -11.70 -23.24
N ALA A 42 -3.24 -13.04 -23.19
CA ALA A 42 -3.72 -13.92 -24.24
C ALA A 42 -5.26 -14.02 -24.30
N GLY A 43 -5.98 -13.35 -23.41
CA GLY A 43 -7.44 -13.34 -23.35
C GLY A 43 -8.03 -14.63 -22.80
N SER A 44 -7.34 -15.27 -21.85
CA SER A 44 -7.75 -16.53 -21.26
C SER A 44 -9.04 -16.41 -20.45
N GLY A 45 -9.91 -17.42 -20.56
CA GLY A 45 -11.08 -17.60 -19.71
C GLY A 45 -10.79 -18.41 -18.44
N ARG A 46 -9.64 -19.10 -18.38
CA ARG A 46 -9.20 -19.90 -17.23
C ARG A 46 -7.68 -20.00 -17.18
N ILE A 47 -7.11 -19.94 -15.98
CA ILE A 47 -5.67 -20.12 -15.74
C ILE A 47 -5.46 -21.15 -14.62
N GLU A 48 -4.57 -22.10 -14.86
CA GLU A 48 -4.20 -23.15 -13.89
C GLU A 48 -2.70 -23.12 -13.65
N THR A 49 -2.31 -23.02 -12.38
CA THR A 49 -0.93 -23.17 -11.93
C THR A 49 -0.78 -24.48 -11.17
N ASP A 50 0.14 -25.34 -11.58
CA ASP A 50 0.40 -26.61 -10.90
C ASP A 50 1.85 -26.70 -10.47
N VAL A 51 2.08 -27.20 -9.26
CA VAL A 51 3.41 -27.51 -8.75
C VAL A 51 3.43 -28.97 -8.28
N ALA A 52 4.36 -29.76 -8.83
CA ALA A 52 4.49 -31.17 -8.51
C ALA A 52 5.97 -31.58 -8.40
N TYR A 53 6.27 -32.51 -7.49
CA TYR A 53 7.62 -33.05 -7.31
C TYR A 53 7.68 -34.54 -7.69
N ASP A 54 8.61 -34.89 -8.57
CA ASP A 54 8.94 -36.27 -8.93
C ASP A 54 10.15 -36.73 -8.12
N ALA A 55 9.89 -37.47 -7.04
CA ALA A 55 10.92 -37.98 -6.14
C ALA A 55 11.89 -38.95 -6.82
N SER A 56 11.44 -39.70 -7.84
CA SER A 56 12.29 -40.66 -8.54
C SER A 56 13.35 -39.96 -9.41
N ARG A 57 13.08 -38.73 -9.84
CA ARG A 57 13.96 -37.93 -10.70
C ARG A 57 14.62 -36.75 -9.98
N GLY A 58 14.22 -36.45 -8.74
CA GLY A 58 14.66 -35.26 -8.02
C GLY A 58 14.27 -33.98 -8.76
N LEU A 59 13.02 -33.92 -9.23
CA LEU A 59 12.57 -32.91 -10.18
C LEU A 59 11.29 -32.21 -9.71
N LEU A 60 11.37 -30.91 -9.50
CA LEU A 60 10.21 -30.04 -9.38
C LEU A 60 9.71 -29.66 -10.78
N ARG A 61 8.41 -29.78 -11.00
CA ARG A 61 7.68 -29.26 -12.16
C ARG A 61 6.74 -28.16 -11.71
N LEU A 62 6.94 -26.96 -12.23
CA LEU A 62 5.97 -25.86 -12.18
C LEU A 62 5.31 -25.74 -13.55
N SER A 63 3.99 -25.59 -13.60
CA SER A 63 3.24 -25.48 -14.84
C SER A 63 2.26 -24.32 -14.74
N VAL A 64 2.14 -23.53 -15.80
CA VAL A 64 1.03 -22.58 -15.99
C VAL A 64 0.33 -22.94 -17.29
N ARG A 65 -0.97 -23.19 -17.22
CA ARG A 65 -1.83 -23.52 -18.34
C ARG A 65 -2.91 -22.45 -18.49
N ASP A 66 -3.21 -22.10 -19.73
CA ASP A 66 -4.29 -21.21 -20.08
C ASP A 66 -5.04 -21.70 -21.33
N ASP A 67 -6.29 -21.26 -21.47
CA ASP A 67 -7.16 -21.49 -22.63
C ASP A 67 -7.24 -20.27 -23.56
N GLY A 68 -6.26 -19.38 -23.47
CA GLY A 68 -6.18 -18.14 -24.24
C GLY A 68 -5.88 -18.39 -25.71
N ARG A 69 -5.43 -17.33 -26.39
CA ARG A 69 -5.37 -17.36 -27.86
C ARG A 69 -4.34 -18.32 -28.47
N GLY A 70 -3.31 -18.71 -27.72
CA GLY A 70 -2.14 -19.41 -28.22
C GLY A 70 -1.27 -18.57 -29.18
N MET A 71 -0.19 -19.17 -29.68
CA MET A 71 0.72 -18.56 -30.64
C MET A 71 0.63 -19.24 -32.00
N ASN A 72 0.62 -18.44 -33.06
CA ASN A 72 0.73 -18.92 -34.45
C ASN A 72 2.21 -19.21 -34.83
N ALA A 73 2.47 -19.63 -36.06
CA ALA A 73 3.82 -19.97 -36.53
C ALA A 73 4.82 -18.80 -36.45
N ASP A 74 4.41 -17.61 -36.91
CA ASP A 74 5.25 -16.41 -36.93
C ASP A 74 5.60 -15.97 -35.50
N GLU A 75 4.62 -16.01 -34.60
CA GLU A 75 4.81 -15.70 -33.18
C GLU A 75 5.75 -16.70 -32.50
N VAL A 76 5.68 -17.98 -32.85
CA VAL A 76 6.58 -19.03 -32.35
C VAL A 76 8.00 -18.82 -32.84
N GLU A 77 8.19 -18.42 -34.10
CA GLU A 77 9.51 -18.10 -34.65
C GLU A 77 10.11 -16.87 -33.94
N ALA A 78 9.32 -15.82 -33.77
CA ALA A 78 9.67 -14.62 -33.01
C ALA A 78 9.93 -14.90 -31.52
N TYR A 79 9.31 -15.95 -30.95
CA TYR A 79 9.43 -16.29 -29.54
C TYR A 79 10.88 -16.62 -29.14
N LEU A 80 11.69 -17.16 -30.05
CA LEU A 80 13.12 -17.44 -29.79
C LEU A 80 14.01 -16.19 -29.76
N THR A 81 13.55 -15.06 -30.30
CA THR A 81 14.36 -13.85 -30.37
C THR A 81 14.30 -13.10 -29.02
N ILE A 82 15.45 -13.01 -28.34
CA ILE A 82 15.58 -12.23 -27.10
C ILE A 82 15.47 -10.74 -27.43
N GLY A 83 14.70 -9.98 -26.65
CA GLY A 83 14.50 -8.54 -26.85
C GLY A 83 13.42 -8.18 -27.89
N PHE A 84 12.83 -9.16 -28.57
CA PHE A 84 11.75 -8.95 -29.54
C PHE A 84 10.37 -9.20 -28.90
N SER A 85 9.41 -8.32 -29.20
CA SER A 85 8.01 -8.42 -28.78
C SER A 85 7.11 -7.78 -29.85
N ASP A 86 6.19 -8.55 -30.43
CA ASP A 86 5.15 -8.07 -31.37
C ASP A 86 3.97 -7.40 -30.67
N LYS A 87 4.03 -7.28 -29.34
CA LYS A 87 2.97 -6.68 -28.53
C LYS A 87 2.85 -5.18 -28.84
N ASP A 88 1.64 -4.73 -29.22
CA ASP A 88 1.32 -3.33 -29.51
C ASP A 88 1.74 -2.42 -28.34
N THR A 89 2.58 -1.44 -28.63
CA THR A 89 3.26 -0.58 -27.63
C THR A 89 2.29 0.22 -26.77
N ASN A 90 1.04 0.37 -27.21
CA ASN A 90 0.01 1.15 -26.51
C ASN A 90 -1.03 0.29 -25.76
N ARG A 91 -1.07 -1.04 -25.93
CA ARG A 91 -2.19 -1.86 -25.42
C ARG A 91 -1.81 -3.07 -24.57
N GLN A 92 -0.61 -3.62 -24.70
CA GLN A 92 -0.27 -4.91 -24.10
C GLN A 92 0.93 -4.83 -23.15
N ARG A 93 0.87 -5.57 -22.04
CA ARG A 93 1.88 -5.52 -20.98
C ARG A 93 3.03 -6.50 -21.30
N GLY A 94 4.12 -5.99 -21.86
CA GLY A 94 5.30 -6.81 -22.16
C GLY A 94 6.13 -6.27 -23.33
N ARG A 95 6.76 -5.11 -23.13
CA ARG A 95 7.46 -4.38 -24.20
C ARG A 95 8.84 -4.95 -24.56
N PHE A 96 9.49 -5.62 -23.62
CA PHE A 96 10.93 -5.95 -23.74
C PHE A 96 11.21 -7.39 -24.17
N GLY A 97 10.19 -8.24 -24.29
CA GLY A 97 10.38 -9.65 -24.68
C GLY A 97 11.19 -10.49 -23.69
N VAL A 98 11.53 -9.98 -22.50
CA VAL A 98 12.35 -10.68 -21.48
C VAL A 98 11.53 -11.42 -20.44
N GLY A 99 10.21 -11.18 -20.34
CA GLY A 99 9.34 -11.88 -19.38
C GLY A 99 9.36 -13.41 -19.57
N LYS A 100 9.54 -13.89 -20.81
CA LYS A 100 9.70 -15.31 -21.15
C LYS A 100 10.98 -15.95 -20.57
N LEU A 101 11.95 -15.14 -20.17
CA LEU A 101 13.20 -15.58 -19.56
C LEU A 101 13.15 -15.58 -18.03
N SER A 102 12.09 -15.02 -17.43
CA SER A 102 11.94 -15.00 -15.97
C SER A 102 12.05 -16.38 -15.29
N PRO A 103 11.64 -17.52 -15.91
CA PRO A 103 11.86 -18.83 -15.30
C PRO A 103 13.33 -19.19 -15.06
N TYR A 104 14.29 -18.60 -15.79
CA TYR A 104 15.71 -18.85 -15.56
C TYR A 104 16.18 -18.41 -14.18
N ALA A 105 15.52 -17.42 -13.55
CA ALA A 105 15.82 -17.00 -12.18
C ALA A 105 15.61 -18.12 -11.15
N LEU A 106 14.78 -19.12 -11.48
CA LEU A 106 14.53 -20.30 -10.64
C LEU A 106 15.65 -21.36 -10.72
N GLY A 107 16.64 -21.18 -11.60
CA GLY A 107 17.72 -22.14 -11.81
C GLY A 107 17.20 -23.41 -12.49
N ILE A 108 16.50 -23.23 -13.61
CA ILE A 108 15.78 -24.31 -14.30
C ILE A 108 16.75 -25.14 -15.14
N MET A 109 16.47 -26.44 -15.27
CA MET A 109 17.17 -27.27 -16.26
C MET A 109 16.53 -27.17 -17.64
N ARG A 110 15.22 -26.97 -17.66
CA ARG A 110 14.42 -27.02 -18.88
C ARG A 110 13.12 -26.24 -18.73
N MET A 111 12.73 -25.56 -19.79
CA MET A 111 11.38 -25.02 -19.98
C MET A 111 10.77 -25.60 -21.26
N VAL A 112 9.49 -25.94 -21.21
CA VAL A 112 8.73 -26.43 -22.36
C VAL A 112 7.47 -25.59 -22.49
N VAL A 113 7.33 -24.91 -23.62
CA VAL A 113 6.13 -24.15 -23.98
C VAL A 113 5.39 -24.95 -25.05
N GLU A 114 4.16 -25.36 -24.78
CA GLU A 114 3.27 -25.95 -25.77
C GLU A 114 2.14 -24.96 -26.03
N THR A 115 1.89 -24.62 -27.29
CA THR A 115 0.93 -23.56 -27.64
C THR A 115 0.15 -23.95 -28.89
N CYS A 116 -1.13 -23.58 -28.94
CA CYS A 116 -2.01 -23.83 -30.06
C CYS A 116 -2.93 -22.63 -30.32
N ASP A 117 -2.91 -22.10 -31.55
CA ASP A 117 -3.77 -20.98 -31.98
C ASP A 117 -5.19 -21.43 -32.42
N GLY A 118 -5.44 -22.74 -32.42
CA GLY A 118 -6.65 -23.38 -32.94
C GLY A 118 -6.45 -24.09 -34.29
N HIS A 119 -5.31 -23.87 -34.95
CA HIS A 119 -4.96 -24.47 -36.23
C HIS A 119 -3.66 -25.27 -36.17
N GLN A 120 -2.64 -24.72 -35.52
CA GLN A 120 -1.31 -25.32 -35.44
C GLN A 120 -0.85 -25.41 -33.98
N THR A 121 -0.27 -26.56 -33.63
CA THR A 121 0.32 -26.76 -32.31
C THR A 121 1.84 -26.80 -32.43
N HIS A 122 2.51 -26.00 -31.61
CA HIS A 122 3.96 -25.96 -31.50
C HIS A 122 4.40 -26.34 -30.09
N ARG A 123 5.58 -26.96 -30.01
CA ARG A 123 6.34 -27.14 -28.77
C ARG A 123 7.69 -26.49 -28.92
N ILE A 124 7.96 -25.57 -28.00
CA ILE A 124 9.25 -24.89 -27.86
C ILE A 124 9.91 -25.47 -26.60
N SER A 125 11.11 -26.02 -26.74
CA SER A 125 11.92 -26.45 -25.60
C SER A 125 13.11 -25.52 -25.44
N PHE A 126 13.39 -25.12 -24.20
CA PHE A 126 14.57 -24.37 -23.82
C PHE A 126 15.38 -25.13 -22.78
N ASN A 127 16.69 -25.13 -22.91
CA ASN A 127 17.64 -25.70 -21.97
C ASN A 127 18.21 -24.60 -21.05
N SER A 128 18.94 -25.00 -20.01
CA SER A 128 19.55 -24.09 -19.03
C SER A 128 20.57 -23.11 -19.64
N ASP A 129 21.16 -23.43 -20.79
CA ASP A 129 22.12 -22.57 -21.51
C ASP A 129 21.45 -21.58 -22.49
N GLY A 130 20.11 -21.53 -22.51
CA GLY A 130 19.35 -20.70 -23.43
C GLY A 130 19.14 -21.31 -24.82
N SER A 131 19.77 -22.46 -25.13
CA SER A 131 19.53 -23.16 -26.39
C SER A 131 18.11 -23.74 -26.42
N GLY A 132 17.54 -23.86 -27.62
CA GLY A 132 16.18 -24.38 -27.76
C GLY A 132 15.87 -25.03 -29.10
N THR A 133 14.72 -25.69 -29.14
CA THR A 133 14.18 -26.35 -30.34
C THR A 133 12.70 -26.07 -30.49
N ILE A 134 12.23 -26.01 -31.74
CA ILE A 134 10.82 -25.92 -32.09
C ILE A 134 10.42 -27.21 -32.78
N ALA A 135 9.31 -27.81 -32.35
CA ALA A 135 8.69 -28.94 -33.01
C ALA A 135 7.21 -28.65 -33.25
N ARG A 136 6.72 -28.99 -34.45
CA ARG A 136 5.28 -29.03 -34.73
C ARG A 136 4.69 -30.32 -34.17
N LEU A 137 3.52 -30.23 -33.56
CA LEU A 137 2.82 -31.34 -32.95
C LEU A 137 1.45 -31.55 -33.58
N GLU A 138 0.81 -32.67 -33.24
CA GLU A 138 -0.61 -32.90 -33.51
C GLU A 138 -1.47 -31.81 -32.87
N ALA A 139 -2.59 -31.50 -33.52
CA ALA A 139 -3.50 -30.46 -33.10
C ALA A 139 -4.08 -30.73 -31.70
N ARG A 140 -4.24 -29.65 -30.93
CA ARG A 140 -4.74 -29.66 -29.54
C ARG A 140 -5.77 -28.55 -29.36
N PRO A 141 -6.54 -28.54 -28.25
CA PRO A 141 -7.31 -27.36 -27.88
C PRO A 141 -6.44 -26.11 -27.81
N ARG A 142 -7.05 -24.97 -28.12
CA ARG A 142 -6.42 -23.65 -28.08
C ARG A 142 -5.89 -23.33 -26.69
N GLY A 143 -4.80 -22.57 -26.63
CA GLY A 143 -4.20 -22.11 -25.36
C GLY A 143 -2.69 -22.35 -25.30
N THR A 144 -2.12 -22.09 -24.13
CA THR A 144 -0.68 -22.31 -23.88
C THR A 144 -0.46 -23.08 -22.57
N VAL A 145 0.53 -23.96 -22.56
CA VAL A 145 1.02 -24.64 -21.37
C VAL A 145 2.52 -24.44 -21.28
N VAL A 146 2.95 -23.71 -20.27
CA VAL A 146 4.37 -23.53 -19.93
C VAL A 146 4.72 -24.45 -18.78
N ARG A 147 5.71 -25.32 -18.97
CA ARG A 147 6.25 -26.21 -17.93
C ARG A 147 7.71 -25.90 -17.68
N VAL A 148 8.04 -25.73 -16.42
CA VAL A 148 9.36 -25.37 -15.93
C VAL A 148 9.85 -26.50 -15.04
N TYR A 149 11.08 -26.93 -15.26
CA TYR A 149 11.68 -28.06 -14.55
C TYR A 149 12.93 -27.63 -13.81
N LYS A 150 12.96 -27.84 -12.49
CA LYS A 150 14.09 -27.56 -11.62
C LYS A 150 14.56 -28.85 -10.96
N ARG A 151 15.88 -29.06 -10.92
CA ARG A 151 16.48 -30.12 -10.10
C ARG A 151 16.59 -29.61 -8.68
N CYS A 152 16.00 -30.32 -7.72
CA CYS A 152 16.07 -29.97 -6.31
C CYS A 152 15.74 -31.18 -5.42
N GLY A 153 16.03 -31.04 -4.13
CA GLY A 153 15.59 -32.00 -3.12
C GLY A 153 14.10 -31.83 -2.78
N ARG A 154 13.53 -32.82 -2.08
CA ARG A 154 12.11 -32.83 -1.69
C ARG A 154 11.74 -31.63 -0.81
N GLU A 155 12.56 -31.31 0.18
CA GLU A 155 12.33 -30.21 1.10
C GLU A 155 12.26 -28.85 0.38
N GLU A 156 13.22 -28.59 -0.52
CA GLU A 156 13.20 -27.39 -1.37
C GLU A 156 11.96 -27.37 -2.29
N ALA A 157 11.57 -28.51 -2.84
CA ALA A 157 10.37 -28.63 -3.67
C ALA A 157 9.08 -28.32 -2.89
N GLU A 158 8.96 -28.80 -1.65
CA GLU A 158 7.83 -28.52 -0.76
C GLU A 158 7.78 -27.03 -0.40
N ALA A 159 8.91 -26.43 -0.05
CA ALA A 159 9.01 -24.99 0.22
C ALA A 159 8.62 -24.13 -1.01
N LEU A 160 9.10 -24.50 -2.21
CA LEU A 160 8.74 -23.82 -3.46
C LEU A 160 7.26 -23.99 -3.81
N ALA A 161 6.66 -25.15 -3.54
CA ALA A 161 5.24 -25.39 -3.75
C ALA A 161 4.38 -24.51 -2.83
N GLU A 162 4.69 -24.49 -1.54
CA GLU A 162 3.98 -23.63 -0.58
C GLU A 162 4.13 -22.15 -0.94
N ARG A 163 5.36 -21.70 -1.26
CA ARG A 163 5.59 -20.32 -1.64
C ARG A 163 4.91 -19.95 -2.96
N THR A 164 4.84 -20.86 -3.93
CA THR A 164 4.10 -20.62 -5.19
C THR A 164 2.62 -20.35 -4.90
N PHE A 165 1.98 -21.13 -4.03
CA PHE A 165 0.59 -20.90 -3.66
C PHE A 165 0.39 -19.51 -3.05
N LYS A 166 1.20 -19.18 -2.03
CA LYS A 166 1.15 -17.86 -1.37
C LYS A 166 1.39 -16.72 -2.35
N LEU A 167 2.43 -16.81 -3.17
CA LEU A 167 2.78 -15.78 -4.14
C LEU A 167 1.65 -15.56 -5.16
N VAL A 168 1.08 -16.62 -5.74
CA VAL A 168 0.00 -16.48 -6.72
C VAL A 168 -1.23 -15.86 -6.07
N GLN A 169 -1.59 -16.27 -4.85
CA GLN A 169 -2.70 -15.66 -4.11
C GLN A 169 -2.43 -14.18 -3.80
N GLU A 170 -1.22 -13.84 -3.35
CA GLU A 170 -0.79 -12.49 -3.00
C GLU A 170 -0.76 -11.56 -4.22
N THR A 171 -0.18 -12.02 -5.32
CA THR A 171 0.17 -11.16 -6.47
C THR A 171 -0.81 -11.25 -7.63
N CYS A 172 -1.58 -12.33 -7.76
CA CYS A 172 -2.48 -12.57 -8.90
C CYS A 172 -3.92 -12.86 -8.49
N GLY A 173 -4.21 -13.04 -7.19
CA GLY A 173 -5.55 -13.42 -6.72
C GLY A 173 -6.65 -12.42 -7.08
N SER A 174 -6.31 -11.16 -7.35
CA SER A 174 -7.30 -10.11 -7.68
C SER A 174 -7.68 -10.08 -9.17
N ILE A 175 -7.16 -11.00 -10.00
CA ILE A 175 -7.52 -11.08 -11.41
C ILE A 175 -8.95 -11.58 -11.58
N ALA A 176 -9.66 -11.06 -12.59
CA ALA A 176 -11.04 -11.46 -12.89
C ALA A 176 -11.15 -12.84 -13.55
N ILE A 177 -10.05 -13.38 -14.07
CA ILE A 177 -10.00 -14.69 -14.72
C ILE A 177 -9.96 -15.79 -13.65
N PRO A 178 -10.81 -16.81 -13.70
CA PRO A 178 -10.70 -18.00 -12.86
C PRO A 178 -9.26 -18.54 -12.81
N LEU A 179 -8.66 -18.48 -11.63
CA LEU A 179 -7.27 -18.81 -11.36
C LEU A 179 -7.20 -19.89 -10.29
N PHE A 180 -6.53 -21.00 -10.62
CA PHE A 180 -6.40 -22.15 -9.75
C PHE A 180 -4.92 -22.43 -9.45
N VAL A 181 -4.61 -22.86 -8.24
CA VAL A 181 -3.31 -23.42 -7.85
C VAL A 181 -3.52 -24.84 -7.34
N ASN A 182 -2.94 -25.84 -8.01
CA ASN A 182 -3.14 -27.27 -7.70
C ASN A 182 -4.63 -27.63 -7.56
N GLY A 183 -5.47 -27.12 -8.46
CA GLY A 183 -6.92 -27.31 -8.45
C GLY A 183 -7.72 -26.47 -7.43
N THR A 184 -7.05 -25.72 -6.55
CA THR A 184 -7.71 -24.85 -5.56
C THR A 184 -7.92 -23.46 -6.15
N PRO A 185 -9.14 -22.89 -6.14
CA PRO A 185 -9.37 -21.52 -6.60
C PRO A 185 -8.66 -20.53 -5.66
N VAL A 186 -7.96 -19.54 -6.22
CA VAL A 186 -7.21 -18.53 -5.46
C VAL A 186 -7.66 -17.09 -5.72
N ASN A 187 -8.69 -16.89 -6.54
CA ASN A 187 -9.25 -15.58 -6.76
C ASN A 187 -9.80 -14.98 -5.45
N ARG A 188 -9.64 -13.67 -5.28
CA ARG A 188 -10.15 -12.90 -4.14
C ARG A 188 -10.60 -11.52 -4.60
N ASP A 189 -11.57 -10.97 -3.91
CA ASP A 189 -11.98 -9.59 -4.13
C ASP A 189 -10.91 -8.62 -3.62
N ILE A 190 -10.86 -7.45 -4.25
CA ILE A 190 -10.03 -6.34 -3.79
C ILE A 190 -10.77 -5.67 -2.64
N ALA A 191 -10.27 -5.82 -1.42
CA ALA A 191 -10.83 -5.21 -0.23
C ALA A 191 -9.73 -4.86 0.79
N LEU A 192 -9.99 -3.84 1.61
CA LEU A 192 -9.22 -3.54 2.80
C LEU A 192 -9.99 -4.06 4.03
N PRO A 193 -9.31 -4.62 5.05
CA PRO A 193 -9.94 -5.23 6.21
C PRO A 193 -10.38 -4.17 7.24
N THR A 194 -11.23 -3.22 6.83
CA THR A 194 -11.65 -2.09 7.67
C THR A 194 -13.03 -1.57 7.26
N ILE A 195 -13.82 -1.10 8.24
CA ILE A 195 -15.11 -0.42 7.99
C ILE A 195 -14.90 0.97 7.36
N TYR A 196 -13.69 1.51 7.49
CA TYR A 196 -13.29 2.80 6.93
C TYR A 196 -12.99 2.72 5.43
N ALA A 197 -13.24 1.57 4.77
CA ALA A 197 -12.96 1.38 3.35
C ALA A 197 -14.03 2.05 2.46
N LEU A 198 -13.59 2.73 1.41
CA LEU A 198 -14.42 3.30 0.35
C LEU A 198 -13.95 2.81 -1.02
N ASN A 199 -14.82 2.11 -1.72
CA ASN A 199 -14.60 1.68 -3.10
C ASN A 199 -14.88 2.82 -4.09
N PHE A 200 -14.12 2.87 -5.18
CA PHE A 200 -14.42 3.76 -6.29
C PHE A 200 -14.12 3.12 -7.65
N ASN A 201 -14.84 3.61 -8.66
CA ASN A 201 -14.59 3.30 -10.06
C ASN A 201 -14.51 4.61 -10.86
N ALA A 202 -13.59 4.66 -11.82
CA ALA A 202 -13.33 5.79 -12.69
C ALA A 202 -12.83 5.30 -14.07
N PRO A 203 -12.92 6.12 -15.12
CA PRO A 203 -12.38 5.74 -16.44
C PRO A 203 -10.89 5.38 -16.42
N ALA A 204 -10.11 5.97 -15.50
CA ALA A 204 -8.68 5.69 -15.35
C ALA A 204 -8.40 4.34 -14.65
N GLY A 205 -9.38 3.79 -13.92
CA GLY A 205 -9.24 2.57 -13.13
C GLY A 205 -10.17 2.54 -11.93
N LYS A 206 -10.01 1.52 -11.10
CA LYS A 206 -10.80 1.30 -9.87
C LYS A 206 -9.88 1.21 -8.67
N GLY A 207 -10.42 1.32 -7.47
CA GLY A 207 -9.65 1.12 -6.27
C GLY A 207 -10.46 1.16 -5.00
N VAL A 208 -9.77 0.92 -3.90
CA VAL A 208 -10.27 0.99 -2.53
C VAL A 208 -9.35 1.90 -1.76
N LEU A 209 -9.92 2.86 -1.03
CA LEU A 209 -9.23 3.72 -0.07
C LEU A 209 -9.69 3.29 1.32
N GLY A 210 -8.84 3.35 2.35
CA GLY A 210 -9.19 2.91 3.69
C GLY A 210 -8.23 3.45 4.74
N ILE A 211 -8.65 3.41 6.00
CA ILE A 211 -7.75 3.57 7.14
C ILE A 211 -7.65 2.24 7.87
N THR A 212 -6.42 1.75 8.02
CA THR A 212 -6.07 0.54 8.77
C THR A 212 -4.94 0.87 9.74
N ALA A 213 -4.84 0.09 10.82
CA ALA A 213 -3.75 0.23 11.79
C ALA A 213 -2.37 -0.02 11.16
N GLU A 214 -2.29 -0.95 10.20
CA GLU A 214 -1.11 -1.22 9.40
C GLU A 214 -1.40 -0.81 7.95
N PRO A 215 -0.93 0.37 7.51
CA PRO A 215 -1.25 0.90 6.20
C PRO A 215 -0.83 -0.03 5.06
N THR A 216 -1.76 -0.32 4.16
CA THR A 216 -1.51 -1.15 2.97
C THR A 216 -1.47 -0.27 1.74
N HIS A 217 -0.36 -0.27 1.00
CA HIS A 217 -0.21 0.49 -0.25
C HIS A 217 0.06 -0.45 -1.42
N THR A 218 -0.94 -0.68 -2.28
CA THR A 218 -0.81 -1.61 -3.41
C THR A 218 -1.25 -0.98 -4.73
N LEU A 219 -0.41 -1.13 -5.76
CA LEU A 219 -0.72 -0.78 -7.14
C LEU A 219 -0.79 -2.04 -8.01
N MET A 220 -1.88 -2.16 -8.77
CA MET A 220 -2.18 -3.33 -9.59
C MET A 220 -2.44 -2.95 -11.05
N GLY A 221 -2.05 -3.84 -11.94
CA GLY A 221 -2.44 -3.84 -13.34
C GLY A 221 -3.45 -4.95 -13.60
N GLY A 222 -4.72 -4.62 -13.81
CA GLY A 222 -5.77 -5.59 -14.13
C GLY A 222 -5.83 -6.77 -13.15
N GLY A 223 -5.73 -6.47 -11.85
CA GLY A 223 -5.75 -7.48 -10.78
C GLY A 223 -4.42 -8.19 -10.48
N ILE A 224 -3.32 -7.78 -11.13
CA ILE A 224 -1.97 -8.29 -10.84
C ILE A 224 -1.16 -7.22 -10.10
N VAL A 225 -0.57 -7.57 -8.96
CA VAL A 225 0.26 -6.67 -8.15
C VAL A 225 1.56 -6.32 -8.88
N LEU A 226 1.77 -5.02 -9.07
CA LEU A 226 2.95 -4.47 -9.73
C LEU A 226 3.92 -3.81 -8.74
N GLU A 227 3.38 -3.20 -7.68
CA GLU A 227 4.15 -2.48 -6.67
C GLU A 227 3.41 -2.49 -5.33
N THR A 228 4.16 -2.66 -4.25
CA THR A 228 3.69 -2.63 -2.86
C THR A 228 4.51 -1.63 -2.06
N ALA A 229 3.96 -1.14 -0.94
CA ALA A 229 4.65 -0.25 0.01
C ALA A 229 5.12 1.09 -0.59
N ALA A 230 4.40 1.61 -1.59
CA ALA A 230 4.63 2.94 -2.13
C ALA A 230 3.58 3.91 -1.56
N PRO A 231 3.87 4.87 -0.66
CA PRO A 231 2.85 5.73 -0.05
C PRO A 231 2.47 6.94 -0.93
N VAL A 232 1.89 6.70 -2.12
CA VAL A 232 1.66 7.79 -3.11
C VAL A 232 0.49 8.74 -2.74
N LEU A 233 -0.29 8.37 -1.71
CA LEU A 233 -1.43 9.10 -1.16
C LEU A 233 -1.21 9.53 0.31
N GLY A 234 0.03 9.50 0.80
CA GLY A 234 0.36 9.64 2.22
C GLY A 234 0.64 8.29 2.89
N ASP A 235 1.20 8.33 4.09
CA ASP A 235 1.61 7.13 4.84
C ASP A 235 0.44 6.49 5.61
N GLU A 236 -0.58 7.28 5.93
CA GLU A 236 -1.72 6.90 6.76
C GLU A 236 -2.87 6.29 5.95
N VAL A 237 -2.98 6.66 4.67
CA VAL A 237 -4.09 6.26 3.80
C VAL A 237 -3.77 4.94 3.12
N SER A 238 -4.41 3.88 3.59
CA SER A 238 -4.37 2.59 2.90
C SER A 238 -5.11 2.66 1.57
N TYR A 239 -4.56 1.96 0.59
CA TYR A 239 -5.21 1.81 -0.69
C TYR A 239 -4.81 0.53 -1.43
N ILE A 240 -5.72 0.12 -2.31
CA ILE A 240 -5.43 -0.77 -3.41
C ILE A 240 -5.96 -0.12 -4.69
N LEU A 241 -5.07 0.29 -5.59
CA LEU A 241 -5.42 0.92 -6.86
C LEU A 241 -5.15 -0.04 -8.02
N ASP A 242 -6.11 -0.18 -8.93
CA ASP A 242 -6.04 -1.09 -10.06
C ASP A 242 -6.41 -0.39 -11.36
N SER A 243 -5.52 -0.45 -12.34
CA SER A 243 -5.85 -0.06 -13.70
C SER A 243 -5.15 -0.96 -14.71
N PRO A 244 -5.87 -1.48 -15.72
CA PRO A 244 -5.24 -2.31 -16.72
C PRO A 244 -4.20 -1.57 -17.56
N ARG A 245 -4.20 -0.22 -17.50
CA ARG A 245 -3.28 0.68 -18.18
C ARG A 245 -1.96 0.89 -17.42
N LEU A 246 -1.88 0.49 -16.13
CA LEU A 246 -0.60 0.55 -15.42
C LEU A 246 0.39 -0.42 -16.04
N SER A 247 1.62 0.06 -16.19
CA SER A 247 2.74 -0.72 -16.71
C SER A 247 3.84 -0.83 -15.66
N PRO A 248 4.42 -2.02 -15.45
CA PRO A 248 5.57 -2.16 -14.56
C PRO A 248 6.85 -1.56 -15.16
N THR A 249 7.82 -1.25 -14.31
CA THR A 249 9.21 -0.97 -14.68
C THR A 249 9.90 -2.20 -15.26
N LEU A 250 11.12 -2.05 -15.80
CA LEU A 250 11.88 -3.18 -16.36
C LEU A 250 12.17 -4.26 -15.30
N SER A 251 12.48 -3.86 -14.06
CA SER A 251 12.71 -4.72 -12.90
C SER A 251 11.45 -5.39 -12.34
N ARG A 252 10.27 -5.01 -12.84
CA ARG A 252 8.96 -5.61 -12.48
C ARG A 252 8.58 -5.54 -11.00
N ASN A 253 9.17 -4.60 -10.25
CA ASN A 253 8.92 -4.36 -8.82
C ASN A 253 8.31 -2.98 -8.54
N ALA A 254 8.11 -2.16 -9.57
CA ALA A 254 7.51 -0.84 -9.46
C ALA A 254 6.59 -0.56 -10.65
N VAL A 255 5.67 0.38 -10.49
CA VAL A 255 4.84 0.93 -11.56
C VAL A 255 5.57 2.10 -12.22
N ARG A 256 5.53 2.17 -13.56
CA ARG A 256 6.04 3.32 -14.30
C ARG A 256 5.24 4.56 -13.94
N ARG A 257 5.93 5.64 -13.60
CA ARG A 257 5.34 6.95 -13.33
C ARG A 257 5.08 7.67 -14.64
N ASP A 258 4.07 7.21 -15.37
CA ASP A 258 3.63 7.76 -16.66
C ASP A 258 2.20 8.31 -16.58
N GLN A 259 1.64 8.72 -17.73
CA GLN A 259 0.31 9.31 -17.80
C GLN A 259 -0.79 8.40 -17.22
N ALA A 260 -0.69 7.08 -17.37
CA ALA A 260 -1.71 6.17 -16.83
C ALA A 260 -1.67 6.14 -15.29
N PHE A 261 -0.47 6.19 -14.71
CA PHE A 261 -0.27 6.34 -13.27
C PHE A 261 -0.85 7.66 -12.77
N ASP A 262 -0.53 8.78 -13.42
CA ASP A 262 -1.00 10.11 -13.02
C ASP A 262 -2.53 10.24 -13.10
N GLU A 263 -3.15 9.68 -14.15
CA GLU A 263 -4.61 9.67 -14.32
C GLU A 263 -5.30 8.87 -13.21
N LEU A 264 -4.76 7.70 -12.84
CA LEU A 264 -5.29 6.88 -11.76
C LEU A 264 -5.13 7.57 -10.41
N LEU A 265 -3.96 8.17 -10.15
CA LEU A 265 -3.68 8.89 -8.92
C LEU A 265 -4.58 10.11 -8.76
N ARG A 266 -4.79 10.87 -9.84
CA ARG A 266 -5.73 12.00 -9.86
C ARG A 266 -7.15 11.53 -9.57
N ALA A 267 -7.57 10.40 -10.14
CA ALA A 267 -8.89 9.81 -9.87
C ALA A 267 -9.04 9.40 -8.40
N ALA A 268 -8.01 8.80 -7.79
CA ALA A 268 -8.02 8.46 -6.37
C ALA A 268 -8.08 9.71 -5.47
N ARG A 269 -7.23 10.71 -5.73
CA ARG A 269 -7.22 11.98 -4.99
C ARG A 269 -8.55 12.73 -5.08
N ALA A 270 -9.20 12.69 -6.24
CA ALA A 270 -10.54 13.27 -6.40
C ALA A 270 -11.61 12.60 -5.53
N ARG A 271 -11.35 11.40 -4.99
CA ARG A 271 -12.22 10.73 -4.01
C ARG A 271 -11.89 11.08 -2.56
N MET A 272 -10.79 11.78 -2.27
CA MET A 272 -10.42 12.11 -0.90
C MET A 272 -11.50 12.84 -0.10
N PRO A 273 -12.20 13.87 -0.64
CA PRO A 273 -13.25 14.53 0.13
C PRO A 273 -14.39 13.56 0.54
N ALA A 274 -14.81 12.69 -0.38
CA ALA A 274 -15.85 11.70 -0.11
C ALA A 274 -15.38 10.60 0.85
N PHE A 275 -14.10 10.21 0.75
CA PHE A 275 -13.46 9.27 1.65
C PHE A 275 -13.34 9.82 3.06
N THR A 276 -12.81 11.03 3.25
CA THR A 276 -12.75 11.69 4.56
C THR A 276 -14.13 11.77 5.20
N ALA A 277 -15.15 12.12 4.41
CA ALA A 277 -16.53 12.14 4.89
C ALA A 277 -17.09 10.76 5.27
N HIS A 278 -16.69 9.72 4.56
CA HIS A 278 -17.02 8.34 4.91
C HIS A 278 -16.38 7.94 6.24
N VAL A 279 -15.08 8.16 6.41
CA VAL A 279 -14.35 7.82 7.64
C VAL A 279 -14.92 8.55 8.85
N ALA A 280 -15.14 9.86 8.76
CA ALA A 280 -15.74 10.66 9.83
C ALA A 280 -17.11 10.14 10.26
N ARG A 281 -17.97 9.79 9.30
CA ARG A 281 -19.30 9.22 9.58
C ARG A 281 -19.20 7.84 10.24
N GLN A 282 -18.33 6.95 9.75
CA GLN A 282 -18.16 5.62 10.34
C GLN A 282 -17.63 5.72 11.77
N LEU A 283 -16.66 6.61 12.03
CA LEU A 283 -16.11 6.84 13.35
C LEU A 283 -17.19 7.39 14.30
N ARG A 284 -18.03 8.32 13.84
CA ARG A 284 -19.16 8.83 14.64
C ARG A 284 -20.15 7.72 14.99
N VAL A 285 -20.59 6.92 14.00
CA VAL A 285 -21.47 5.76 14.24
C VAL A 285 -20.85 4.79 15.26
N ARG A 286 -19.54 4.55 15.16
CA ARG A 286 -18.81 3.69 16.08
C ARG A 286 -18.80 4.25 17.51
N CYS A 287 -18.52 5.54 17.67
CA CYS A 287 -18.53 6.22 18.96
C CYS A 287 -19.93 6.26 19.58
N ASP A 288 -20.97 6.58 18.80
CA ASP A 288 -22.35 6.62 19.27
C ASP A 288 -22.83 5.25 19.76
N ARG A 289 -22.45 4.18 19.05
CA ARG A 289 -22.71 2.80 19.52
C ARG A 289 -22.04 2.53 20.87
N LEU A 290 -20.75 2.82 21.01
CA LEU A 290 -20.01 2.60 22.27
C LEU A 290 -20.63 3.37 23.44
N ARG A 291 -21.04 4.62 23.21
CA ARG A 291 -21.78 5.42 24.20
C ARG A 291 -23.11 4.78 24.59
N SER A 292 -23.89 4.32 23.61
CA SER A 292 -25.18 3.65 23.86
C SER A 292 -25.04 2.34 24.64
N GLU A 293 -23.88 1.68 24.53
CA GLU A 293 -23.51 0.47 25.24
C GLU A 293 -22.90 0.76 26.63
N GLY A 294 -22.72 2.04 27.01
CA GLY A 294 -22.06 2.44 28.25
C GLY A 294 -20.57 2.08 28.30
N THR A 295 -19.95 1.80 27.15
CA THR A 295 -18.53 1.48 27.06
C THR A 295 -17.74 2.77 26.89
N PRO A 296 -16.72 3.04 27.73
CA PRO A 296 -15.82 4.17 27.52
C PRO A 296 -15.23 4.14 26.11
N VAL A 297 -15.38 5.22 25.35
CA VAL A 297 -15.09 5.25 23.91
C VAL A 297 -13.64 4.83 23.67
N GLU A 298 -12.68 5.44 24.37
CA GLU A 298 -11.25 5.14 24.26
C GLU A 298 -10.91 3.63 24.38
N ARG A 299 -11.59 2.92 25.29
CA ARG A 299 -11.39 1.48 25.54
C ARG A 299 -12.12 0.60 24.53
N GLY A 300 -13.17 1.11 23.90
CA GLY A 300 -13.99 0.38 22.94
C GLY A 300 -13.51 0.46 21.49
N LEU A 301 -12.60 1.40 21.16
CA LEU A 301 -12.00 1.53 19.84
C LEU A 301 -10.93 0.46 19.60
N ASP A 302 -11.07 -0.27 18.47
CA ASP A 302 -10.03 -1.18 18.00
C ASP A 302 -8.84 -0.43 17.35
N GLN A 303 -7.87 -1.16 16.83
CA GLN A 303 -6.68 -0.54 16.24
C GLN A 303 -6.98 0.28 14.97
N ASN A 304 -7.95 -0.14 14.15
CA ASN A 304 -8.36 0.60 12.95
C ASN A 304 -9.15 1.86 13.33
N ASP A 305 -10.00 1.76 14.35
CA ASP A 305 -10.74 2.89 14.92
C ASP A 305 -9.78 3.98 15.42
N ARG A 306 -8.71 3.58 16.13
CA ARG A 306 -7.66 4.50 16.61
C ARG A 306 -6.90 5.16 15.47
N ALA A 307 -6.50 4.39 14.46
CA ALA A 307 -5.84 4.96 13.28
C ALA A 307 -6.75 5.96 12.53
N ALA A 308 -8.05 5.68 12.41
CA ALA A 308 -9.01 6.60 11.82
C ALA A 308 -9.19 7.88 12.63
N LEU A 309 -9.23 7.76 13.96
CA LEU A 309 -9.28 8.89 14.88
C LEU A 309 -8.03 9.76 14.77
N GLU A 310 -6.84 9.17 14.81
CA GLU A 310 -5.56 9.88 14.70
C GLU A 310 -5.43 10.59 13.34
N TRP A 311 -5.83 9.93 12.26
CA TRP A 311 -5.82 10.52 10.93
C TRP A 311 -6.80 11.70 10.79
N LEU A 312 -8.04 11.58 11.27
CA LEU A 312 -8.98 12.70 11.24
C LEU A 312 -8.56 13.84 12.19
N ARG A 313 -7.96 13.51 13.33
CA ARG A 313 -7.38 14.48 14.26
C ARG A 313 -6.25 15.24 13.59
N SER A 314 -5.33 14.58 12.89
CA SER A 314 -4.24 15.27 12.19
C SER A 314 -4.77 16.23 11.13
N LEU A 315 -5.82 15.84 10.38
CA LEU A 315 -6.50 16.73 9.43
C LEU A 315 -7.17 17.93 10.11
N LEU A 316 -7.77 17.74 11.29
CA LEU A 316 -8.39 18.84 12.04
C LEU A 316 -7.36 19.86 12.53
N LEU A 317 -6.18 19.40 12.91
CA LEU A 317 -5.13 20.23 13.52
C LEU A 317 -4.21 20.89 12.50
N GLN A 318 -4.35 20.60 11.20
CA GLN A 318 -3.59 21.25 10.13
C GLN A 318 -3.89 22.77 10.04
N PRO A 319 -2.91 23.59 9.60
CA PRO A 319 -3.08 25.05 9.46
C PRO A 319 -4.21 25.45 8.48
N GLU A 320 -4.82 26.62 8.72
CA GLU A 320 -6.05 27.07 8.04
C GLU A 320 -5.97 27.30 6.52
N GLU A 321 -4.76 27.39 5.93
CA GLU A 321 -4.63 27.51 4.46
C GLU A 321 -5.30 26.33 3.74
N ASP A 322 -5.44 25.19 4.43
CA ASP A 322 -6.21 24.01 4.04
C ASP A 322 -7.33 23.71 5.05
N ALA A 323 -8.10 24.74 5.44
CA ALA A 323 -9.12 24.62 6.50
C ALA A 323 -9.92 23.31 6.39
N PRO A 324 -9.97 22.50 7.47
CA PRO A 324 -10.59 21.20 7.42
C PRO A 324 -12.04 21.36 7.01
N GLY A 325 -12.45 20.56 6.01
CA GLY A 325 -13.84 20.56 5.55
C GLY A 325 -14.80 20.35 6.71
N SER A 326 -16.02 20.88 6.61
CA SER A 326 -17.03 20.80 7.67
C SER A 326 -17.19 19.40 8.25
N VAL A 327 -17.06 18.37 7.41
CA VAL A 327 -17.18 16.97 7.81
C VAL A 327 -16.11 16.52 8.80
N VAL A 328 -14.88 17.04 8.73
CA VAL A 328 -13.83 16.75 9.71
C VAL A 328 -14.14 17.43 11.04
N ARG A 329 -14.68 18.66 11.00
CA ARG A 329 -15.12 19.38 12.21
C ARG A 329 -16.30 18.70 12.91
N ASP A 330 -17.08 17.91 12.17
CA ASP A 330 -18.15 17.05 12.66
C ASP A 330 -17.66 15.65 13.11
N ALA A 331 -16.37 15.32 13.02
CA ALA A 331 -15.88 14.03 13.50
C ALA A 331 -15.58 14.10 15.01
N PRO A 332 -15.97 13.09 15.83
CA PRO A 332 -15.63 13.07 17.24
C PRO A 332 -14.18 12.62 17.43
N VAL A 333 -13.23 13.57 17.41
CA VAL A 333 -11.78 13.30 17.40
C VAL A 333 -11.01 13.97 18.53
N LEU A 334 -11.64 14.93 19.22
CA LEU A 334 -11.07 15.61 20.37
C LEU A 334 -11.39 14.81 21.63
N GLU A 335 -10.36 14.50 22.41
CA GLU A 335 -10.50 13.68 23.61
C GLU A 335 -10.92 14.54 24.80
N THR A 336 -11.83 14.01 25.61
CA THR A 336 -12.24 14.63 26.88
C THR A 336 -11.53 13.95 28.04
N ALA A 337 -11.44 14.64 29.17
CA ALA A 337 -10.74 14.17 30.36
C ALA A 337 -11.31 12.85 30.90
N ASP A 338 -12.59 12.57 30.68
CA ASP A 338 -13.26 11.31 31.04
C ASP A 338 -13.11 10.17 30.01
N GLY A 339 -12.28 10.35 28.96
CA GLY A 339 -12.03 9.35 27.93
C GLY A 339 -13.15 9.23 26.88
N SER A 340 -14.08 10.19 26.86
CA SER A 340 -15.03 10.36 25.76
C SER A 340 -14.39 11.12 24.59
N LEU A 341 -15.13 11.29 23.50
CA LEU A 341 -14.70 12.07 22.34
C LEU A 341 -15.75 13.13 22.02
N VAL A 342 -15.32 14.29 21.55
CA VAL A 342 -16.18 15.35 21.02
C VAL A 342 -15.66 15.86 19.68
N SER A 343 -16.55 16.45 18.91
CA SER A 343 -16.23 17.08 17.64
C SER A 343 -15.92 18.57 17.83
N ALA A 344 -15.21 19.17 16.87
CA ALA A 344 -14.90 20.59 16.91
C ALA A 344 -16.17 21.45 16.85
N ASN A 345 -17.19 21.02 16.10
CA ASN A 345 -18.47 21.75 16.06
C ASN A 345 -19.24 21.67 17.39
N GLU A 346 -19.23 20.52 18.08
CA GLU A 346 -19.77 20.42 19.46
C GLU A 346 -19.03 21.36 20.41
N LEU A 347 -17.70 21.46 20.28
CA LEU A 347 -16.88 22.38 21.06
C LEU A 347 -17.21 23.86 20.77
N ILE A 348 -17.42 24.22 19.50
CA ILE A 348 -17.80 25.58 19.11
C ILE A 348 -19.13 25.99 19.74
N GLU A 349 -20.11 25.08 19.82
CA GLU A 349 -21.37 25.36 20.51
C GLU A 349 -21.18 25.58 22.02
N VAL A 350 -20.27 24.84 22.65
CA VAL A 350 -19.89 25.05 24.05
C VAL A 350 -19.24 26.42 24.23
N ILE A 351 -18.30 26.81 23.36
CA ILE A 351 -17.65 28.12 23.40
C ILE A 351 -18.67 29.25 23.24
N ARG A 352 -19.64 29.09 22.32
CA ARG A 352 -20.72 30.08 22.12
C ARG A 352 -21.57 30.27 23.38
N ARG A 353 -21.75 29.20 24.17
CA ARG A 353 -22.57 29.21 25.39
C ARG A 353 -21.81 29.69 26.62
N GLU A 354 -20.59 29.19 26.82
CA GLU A 354 -19.80 29.38 28.05
C GLU A 354 -18.70 30.45 27.91
N GLY A 355 -18.40 30.90 26.69
CA GLY A 355 -17.34 31.85 26.39
C GLY A 355 -15.92 31.28 26.45
N ARG A 356 -15.72 30.07 27.00
CA ARG A 356 -14.43 29.40 27.16
C ARG A 356 -14.56 27.87 27.19
N VAL A 357 -13.45 27.17 26.96
CA VAL A 357 -13.38 25.70 27.00
C VAL A 357 -12.68 25.23 28.28
N PRO A 358 -13.33 24.39 29.10
CA PRO A 358 -12.62 23.74 30.20
C PRO A 358 -11.66 22.68 29.65
N ILE A 359 -10.43 22.69 30.15
CA ILE A 359 -9.35 21.78 29.77
C ILE A 359 -8.76 21.10 31.02
N SER A 360 -8.22 19.90 30.86
CA SER A 360 -7.46 19.22 31.90
C SER A 360 -6.21 18.58 31.30
N ARG A 361 -5.06 18.69 31.97
CA ARG A 361 -3.80 18.06 31.52
C ARG A 361 -3.69 16.57 31.88
N VAL A 362 -4.63 16.08 32.68
CA VAL A 362 -4.67 14.68 33.13
C VAL A 362 -6.07 14.11 32.90
N PRO A 363 -6.19 12.79 32.65
CA PRO A 363 -7.49 12.13 32.68
C PRO A 363 -8.18 12.33 34.03
N ARG A 364 -9.51 12.48 34.00
CA ARG A 364 -10.38 12.70 35.15
C ARG A 364 -11.53 11.70 35.15
N THR A 365 -12.03 11.30 36.31
CA THR A 365 -13.26 10.50 36.37
C THR A 365 -14.49 11.39 36.18
N PRO A 366 -15.64 10.85 35.71
CA PRO A 366 -16.88 11.62 35.61
C PRO A 366 -17.29 12.32 36.91
N GLU A 367 -16.97 11.72 38.08
CA GLU A 367 -17.24 12.32 39.38
C GLU A 367 -16.37 13.55 39.67
N GLU A 368 -15.09 13.54 39.24
CA GLU A 368 -14.16 14.66 39.45
C GLU A 368 -14.52 15.90 38.62
N ILE A 369 -15.23 15.71 37.50
CA ILE A 369 -15.70 16.77 36.60
C ILE A 369 -17.24 16.87 36.57
N GLY A 370 -17.91 16.34 37.60
CA GLY A 370 -19.37 16.19 37.63
C GLY A 370 -20.14 17.48 37.33
N GLY A 371 -19.67 18.62 37.85
CA GLY A 371 -20.29 19.93 37.60
C GLY A 371 -20.28 20.35 36.12
N TYR A 372 -19.28 19.92 35.34
CA TYR A 372 -19.23 20.14 33.89
C TYR A 372 -20.08 19.10 33.14
N VAL A 373 -19.99 17.83 33.53
CA VAL A 373 -20.76 16.73 32.93
C VAL A 373 -22.27 16.96 33.05
N ASP A 374 -22.75 17.38 34.22
CA ASP A 374 -24.18 17.64 34.49
C ASP A 374 -24.74 18.79 33.62
N ARG A 375 -23.88 19.74 33.22
CA ARG A 375 -24.22 20.85 32.30
C ARG A 375 -24.04 20.48 30.83
N GLY A 376 -23.58 19.26 30.54
CA GLY A 376 -23.21 18.83 29.19
C GLY A 376 -22.06 19.66 28.61
N ILE A 377 -21.11 20.09 29.46
CA ILE A 377 -19.89 20.78 29.05
C ILE A 377 -18.75 19.75 29.04
N PRO A 378 -18.17 19.43 27.88
CA PRO A 378 -17.01 18.54 27.82
C PRO A 378 -15.77 19.24 28.37
N VAL A 379 -15.03 18.56 29.25
CA VAL A 379 -13.68 18.98 29.67
C VAL A 379 -12.67 18.33 28.73
N LEU A 380 -11.95 19.11 27.92
CA LEU A 380 -11.00 18.53 26.96
C LEU A 380 -9.73 18.03 27.67
N LEU A 381 -9.20 16.89 27.23
CA LEU A 381 -7.88 16.43 27.63
C LEU A 381 -6.83 17.18 26.81
N LEU A 382 -6.05 18.05 27.45
CA LEU A 382 -5.05 18.87 26.80
C LEU A 382 -3.79 18.05 26.49
N TYR A 383 -3.46 17.99 25.21
CA TYR A 383 -2.16 17.55 24.69
C TYR A 383 -1.58 18.66 23.80
N ARG A 384 -0.27 18.63 23.56
CA ARG A 384 0.48 19.72 22.92
C ARG A 384 -0.15 20.23 21.63
N ASP A 385 -0.50 19.34 20.70
CA ASP A 385 -1.04 19.75 19.40
C ASP A 385 -2.45 20.38 19.51
N LEU A 386 -3.21 20.03 20.55
CA LEU A 386 -4.51 20.63 20.84
C LEU A 386 -4.35 22.03 21.44
N GLU A 387 -3.38 22.23 22.33
CA GLU A 387 -3.05 23.55 22.89
C GLU A 387 -2.73 24.54 21.77
N ASP A 388 -1.79 24.17 20.88
CA ASP A 388 -1.45 24.97 19.70
C ASP A 388 -2.67 25.26 18.81
N PHE A 389 -3.58 24.29 18.65
CA PHE A 389 -4.80 24.48 17.89
C PHE A 389 -5.75 25.48 18.55
N LEU A 390 -6.00 25.36 19.85
CA LEU A 390 -6.87 26.28 20.59
C LEU A 390 -6.32 27.71 20.53
N GLU A 391 -5.02 27.88 20.74
CA GLU A 391 -4.33 29.17 20.63
C GLU A 391 -4.47 29.76 19.22
N ARG A 392 -4.19 28.97 18.18
CA ARG A 392 -4.32 29.43 16.78
C ARG A 392 -5.75 29.85 16.42
N GLN A 393 -6.75 29.13 16.95
CA GLN A 393 -8.16 29.46 16.74
C GLN A 393 -8.64 30.61 17.64
N GLY A 394 -7.79 31.14 18.52
CA GLY A 394 -8.15 32.18 19.47
C GLY A 394 -9.22 31.72 20.47
N ILE A 395 -9.27 30.43 20.78
CA ILE A 395 -10.25 29.84 21.68
C ILE A 395 -9.72 29.96 23.12
N PRO A 396 -10.35 30.76 23.98
CA PRO A 396 -9.94 30.84 25.38
C PRO A 396 -10.24 29.53 26.11
N SER A 397 -9.25 29.03 26.84
CA SER A 397 -9.34 27.81 27.65
C SER A 397 -9.17 28.12 29.14
N VAL A 398 -9.79 27.32 30.00
CA VAL A 398 -9.64 27.39 31.47
C VAL A 398 -9.24 26.03 32.02
N GLU A 399 -8.19 25.97 32.82
CA GLU A 399 -7.76 24.72 33.45
C GLU A 399 -8.68 24.32 34.59
N VAL A 400 -9.10 23.06 34.57
CA VAL A 400 -9.94 22.44 35.60
C VAL A 400 -9.07 21.60 36.52
N ASP A 401 -8.98 22.05 37.78
CA ASP A 401 -8.42 21.28 38.88
C ASP A 401 -9.48 20.36 39.51
N GLY A 402 -9.03 19.23 40.07
CA GLY A 402 -9.95 18.19 40.57
C GLY A 402 -10.81 18.69 41.73
N LEU A 403 -12.10 18.34 41.73
CA LEU A 403 -13.15 18.83 42.64
C LEU A 403 -13.63 20.27 42.35
N ASP A 404 -13.46 20.76 41.12
CA ASP A 404 -14.17 21.95 40.64
C ASP A 404 -15.67 21.64 40.51
N ASP A 405 -16.48 22.24 41.39
CA ASP A 405 -17.94 22.17 41.38
C ASP A 405 -18.56 23.04 40.26
N GLY A 406 -17.73 23.59 39.37
CA GLY A 406 -18.13 24.45 38.27
C GLY A 406 -18.40 25.89 38.73
N VAL A 407 -17.97 26.24 39.95
CA VAL A 407 -18.04 27.59 40.50
C VAL A 407 -16.74 28.30 40.15
N GLU A 408 -16.84 29.41 39.41
CA GLU A 408 -15.69 30.21 39.02
C GLU A 408 -14.90 30.64 40.25
N ILE A 409 -13.71 30.08 40.43
CA ILE A 409 -12.72 30.66 41.32
C ILE A 409 -12.15 31.87 40.56
N GLU A 410 -12.61 33.07 40.89
CA GLU A 410 -11.96 34.30 40.42
C GLU A 410 -10.45 34.20 40.72
N GLU A 411 -9.60 34.63 39.77
CA GLU A 411 -8.12 34.61 39.82
C GLU A 411 -7.50 35.16 41.14
N LEU A 412 -8.30 35.82 41.98
CA LEU A 412 -7.92 36.38 43.28
C LEU A 412 -7.80 35.36 44.42
N GLU A 413 -8.29 34.12 44.29
CA GLU A 413 -8.32 33.17 45.42
C GLU A 413 -7.18 32.14 45.46
N TRP A 414 -6.31 32.09 44.43
CA TRP A 414 -5.13 31.21 44.43
C TRP A 414 -4.17 31.48 45.60
N GLY A 415 -4.25 32.65 46.25
CA GLY A 415 -3.41 32.99 47.41
C GLY A 415 -3.80 32.35 48.75
N ARG A 416 -4.98 31.71 48.88
CA ARG A 416 -5.43 31.18 50.19
C ARG A 416 -5.45 29.64 50.29
N GLY A 417 -5.62 28.93 49.18
CA GLY A 417 -5.67 27.46 49.15
C GLY A 417 -4.31 26.80 49.43
N GLU A 418 -3.23 27.33 48.86
CA GLU A 418 -1.88 26.78 49.06
C GLU A 418 -1.34 27.00 50.48
N ALA A 419 -1.74 28.09 51.15
CA ALA A 419 -1.37 28.35 52.55
C ALA A 419 -1.97 27.32 53.52
N ALA A 420 -3.14 26.76 53.22
CA ALA A 420 -3.80 25.75 54.07
C ALA A 420 -3.21 24.34 53.90
N LEU A 421 -2.52 24.06 52.78
CA LEU A 421 -1.83 22.78 52.55
C LEU A 421 -0.40 22.77 53.11
N ALA A 422 0.26 23.93 53.21
CA ALA A 422 1.57 24.04 53.84
C ALA A 422 1.55 23.82 55.37
N ASP A 423 0.41 24.04 56.04
CA ASP A 423 0.27 23.94 57.50
C ASP A 423 -0.18 22.56 58.03
N ARG A 424 -0.37 21.57 57.14
CA ARG A 424 -0.58 20.17 57.57
C ARG A 424 0.76 19.49 57.78
N ALA A 425 1.31 19.69 58.98
CA ALA A 425 2.41 18.88 59.49
C ALA A 425 2.11 17.38 59.34
N MET A 426 2.88 16.70 58.49
CA MET A 426 2.90 15.23 58.44
C MET A 426 3.27 14.70 59.82
N VAL A 427 2.29 14.14 60.53
CA VAL A 427 2.54 13.31 61.71
C VAL A 427 3.19 12.01 61.23
N VAL A 428 4.52 12.00 61.18
CA VAL A 428 5.30 10.77 61.01
C VAL A 428 5.16 9.95 62.30
N LYS A 429 4.24 8.98 62.30
CA LYS A 429 4.21 7.93 63.32
C LYS A 429 5.43 7.04 63.13
N ARG A 430 6.47 7.24 63.95
CA ARG A 430 7.56 6.28 64.16
C ARG A 430 6.98 4.99 64.74
N VAL A 431 7.05 3.90 63.97
CA VAL A 431 6.84 2.53 64.44
C VAL A 431 8.19 1.99 64.93
N PRO A 432 8.28 1.37 66.13
CA PRO A 432 9.54 0.85 66.63
C PRO A 432 9.93 -0.45 65.92
N ALA A 433 11.21 -0.55 65.59
CA ALA A 433 11.84 -1.72 65.02
C ALA A 433 11.85 -2.91 66.01
N ARG A 434 11.40 -4.07 65.55
CA ARG A 434 11.84 -5.38 66.05
C ARG A 434 12.10 -6.28 64.86
N GLY A 435 13.32 -6.80 64.80
CA GLY A 435 13.80 -7.62 63.69
C GLY A 435 13.32 -9.06 63.75
N ALA A 436 13.43 -9.72 62.60
CA ALA A 436 13.79 -11.12 62.49
C ALA A 436 14.37 -11.32 61.08
N ALA A 437 15.57 -11.90 61.04
CA ALA A 437 16.23 -12.32 59.82
C ALA A 437 15.54 -13.57 59.25
N VAL A 438 15.36 -13.64 57.93
CA VAL A 438 15.36 -14.90 57.17
C VAL A 438 16.06 -14.67 55.84
N VAL A 439 17.07 -15.51 55.62
CA VAL A 439 17.86 -15.69 54.40
C VAL A 439 17.02 -16.43 53.36
N VAL A 440 16.93 -15.91 52.13
CA VAL A 440 16.91 -16.75 50.92
C VAL A 440 17.66 -16.02 49.80
N ALA A 441 18.83 -16.56 49.46
CA ALA A 441 19.52 -16.32 48.20
C ALA A 441 18.90 -17.17 47.08
N VAL A 442 19.11 -16.75 45.83
CA VAL A 442 18.94 -17.40 44.51
C VAL A 442 18.25 -16.37 43.60
N GLY A 443 18.81 -15.86 42.50
CA GLY A 443 20.06 -16.11 41.79
C GLY A 443 19.87 -15.64 40.33
N LEU A 444 20.93 -15.06 39.74
CA LEU A 444 21.32 -15.16 38.31
C LEU A 444 20.38 -14.55 37.25
N LEU A 445 20.81 -14.03 36.10
CA LEU A 445 22.06 -13.50 35.51
C LEU A 445 21.65 -13.11 34.07
N ALA A 446 22.38 -12.15 33.49
CA ALA A 446 22.64 -11.99 32.04
C ALA A 446 21.51 -11.57 31.08
N ALA A 447 21.70 -10.37 30.50
CA ALA A 447 21.98 -10.25 29.07
C ALA A 447 22.58 -8.85 28.76
N ALA A 448 23.89 -8.73 28.93
CA ALA A 448 24.71 -7.78 28.21
C ALA A 448 25.40 -8.55 27.08
N GLY A 449 25.29 -8.07 25.84
CA GLY A 449 26.10 -8.58 24.74
C GLY A 449 25.50 -8.35 23.36
N LEU A 450 26.02 -7.33 22.67
CA LEU A 450 26.25 -7.19 21.22
C LEU A 450 25.58 -5.98 20.58
N ALA A 451 26.31 -4.85 20.53
CA ALA A 451 26.36 -3.96 19.37
C ALA A 451 27.53 -2.96 19.53
N GLY A 452 28.75 -3.46 19.34
CA GLY A 452 29.92 -2.63 19.02
C GLY A 452 30.29 -2.84 17.55
N TYR A 453 30.77 -1.77 16.92
CA TYR A 453 31.22 -1.63 15.52
C TYR A 453 30.17 -1.26 14.46
N ALA A 454 30.05 0.06 14.20
CA ALA A 454 30.59 0.65 12.97
C ALA A 454 30.45 2.19 13.02
N ARG A 455 31.59 2.88 13.11
CA ARG A 455 31.73 4.32 12.86
C ARG A 455 32.90 4.47 11.90
N PHE A 456 32.66 5.02 10.72
CA PHE A 456 33.51 5.94 9.92
C PHE A 456 33.15 5.84 8.44
N GLY A 457 32.89 7.00 7.82
CA GLY A 457 32.79 7.12 6.36
C GLY A 457 31.90 8.27 5.89
N GLY A 458 32.21 9.51 6.30
CA GLY A 458 31.65 10.70 5.66
C GLY A 458 32.33 10.98 4.32
N GLY A 459 31.53 11.38 3.33
CA GLY A 459 31.96 11.84 2.00
C GLY A 459 30.77 12.35 1.19
N PRO A 460 30.94 13.34 0.30
CA PRO A 460 30.05 14.50 0.20
C PRO A 460 28.87 14.33 -0.77
N ALA A 461 27.81 15.09 -0.49
CA ALA A 461 26.70 15.34 -1.38
C ALA A 461 27.17 16.06 -2.66
N VAL A 462 26.76 15.54 -3.81
CA VAL A 462 26.93 16.19 -5.11
C VAL A 462 25.57 16.75 -5.51
N ASP A 463 25.48 18.09 -5.48
CA ASP A 463 24.40 18.85 -6.11
C ASP A 463 24.43 18.64 -7.62
N ALA A 464 23.34 18.10 -8.17
CA ALA A 464 23.09 18.07 -9.61
C ALA A 464 21.97 19.06 -9.93
N GLN A 465 22.38 20.31 -10.16
CA GLN A 465 21.59 21.34 -10.82
C GLN A 465 21.40 20.94 -12.30
N LEU A 466 20.16 20.68 -12.72
CA LEU A 466 19.79 20.52 -14.13
C LEU A 466 19.12 21.80 -14.60
N ASP A 467 19.89 22.60 -15.35
CA ASP A 467 19.44 23.76 -16.10
C ASP A 467 18.48 23.35 -17.24
N TYR A 468 17.29 23.95 -17.25
CA TYR A 468 16.40 23.97 -18.41
C TYR A 468 16.67 25.24 -19.23
N PRO A 469 17.04 25.15 -20.53
CA PRO A 469 17.14 26.35 -21.35
C PRO A 469 15.76 26.81 -21.83
N GLY A 470 15.40 27.99 -21.30
CA GLY A 470 14.62 29.08 -21.88
C GLY A 470 13.89 28.86 -23.20
N GLY A 471 12.56 28.98 -23.13
CA GLY A 471 11.69 29.23 -24.28
C GLY A 471 11.62 30.71 -24.65
N GLY A 472 11.57 30.97 -25.96
CA GLY A 472 11.09 32.20 -26.56
C GLY A 472 11.45 32.27 -28.06
N PRO A 473 10.82 33.14 -28.87
CA PRO A 473 9.47 33.69 -28.79
C PRO A 473 8.64 33.43 -30.08
N ARG A 474 7.37 33.84 -29.99
CA ARG A 474 6.32 33.85 -31.03
C ARG A 474 6.79 34.42 -32.38
N GLY A 475 6.36 33.78 -33.47
CA GLY A 475 6.37 34.32 -34.82
C GLY A 475 5.13 33.90 -35.59
N GLU A 476 4.22 34.84 -35.81
CA GLU A 476 3.09 34.75 -36.72
C GLU A 476 3.56 34.47 -38.16
N LYS A 477 2.78 33.70 -38.93
CA LYS A 477 2.49 34.02 -40.34
C LYS A 477 1.25 33.27 -40.85
N ARG A 478 0.35 34.06 -41.42
CA ARG A 478 -0.92 33.69 -42.04
C ARG A 478 -0.74 33.08 -43.44
N GLY A 479 -1.66 32.17 -43.78
CA GLY A 479 -2.30 32.05 -45.10
C GLY A 479 -1.93 30.80 -45.95
N PRO A 480 -2.76 30.41 -46.95
CA PRO A 480 -4.22 30.44 -47.02
C PRO A 480 -4.83 29.05 -47.25
N LEU A 481 -6.12 28.93 -46.88
CA LEU A 481 -6.99 27.79 -47.14
C LEU A 481 -7.27 27.62 -48.65
N ILE A 482 -6.96 26.44 -49.20
CA ILE A 482 -7.48 25.98 -50.50
C ILE A 482 -8.24 24.68 -50.23
N GLY A 483 -9.52 24.71 -50.56
CA GLY A 483 -10.48 23.64 -50.29
C GLY A 483 -10.27 22.40 -51.14
N ARG A 484 -10.75 21.26 -50.61
CA ARG A 484 -11.07 20.08 -51.42
C ARG A 484 -12.46 19.57 -51.06
N ARG A 485 -13.25 19.50 -52.13
CA ARG A 485 -14.60 18.97 -52.26
C ARG A 485 -14.70 17.51 -51.84
N GLU A 486 -15.83 17.22 -51.23
CA GLU A 486 -16.46 15.92 -51.08
C GLU A 486 -16.64 15.21 -52.44
N LYS A 487 -16.45 13.88 -52.43
CA LYS A 487 -17.12 12.96 -53.35
C LYS A 487 -17.62 11.75 -52.56
N ARG A 488 -18.95 11.61 -52.49
CA ARG A 488 -19.63 10.33 -52.27
C ARG A 488 -19.35 9.36 -53.43
N PRO A 489 -19.55 8.06 -53.20
CA PRO A 489 -20.23 7.27 -54.22
C PRO A 489 -21.41 6.49 -53.64
N ASP A 490 -22.56 6.62 -54.31
CA ASP A 490 -23.57 5.56 -54.35
C ASP A 490 -23.29 4.73 -55.60
N ARG A 491 -23.11 3.41 -55.40
CA ARG A 491 -23.64 2.33 -56.23
C ARG A 491 -23.42 0.99 -55.55
#